data_AF-A0A6J4P257-F1
#
_entry.id   AF-A0A6J4P257-F1
#
_cell.length_a   1.000
_cell.length_b   1.000
_cell.length_c   1.000
_cell.angle_alpha   90.00
_cell.angle_beta   90.00
_cell.angle_gamma   90.00
#
_symmetry.space_group_name_H-M   'P 1'
#
loop_
_entity.id
_entity.type
_entity.pdbx_description
1 polymer ?
#
loop_
_entity_poly.entity_id
_entity_poly.type
_entity_poly.pdbx_seq_one_letter_code
_entity_poly.pdbx_strand_id
1 'polypeptide(L)'
;MPLAVVPTPIGNLEDITLRALRYLREADLVACEDTRRTGRLLAHYEIKKDLIALHEHNEDRLSGELARRAQTERVALVSDAGMPLVSDPGYRLVAACIEGGVGVEVLPGPSAPVTALVASGLPTDAVVFLGFLPRKGKERTELLDRVSGERSTFVLFESPHRLAKTLGDLPPEAPIAVCRELTKLHEEVFRGTASEAAEHFSGPVKGEVVVVVRGGTDATQPSLEDAVERARGYVSGGEAPSRAAARAARETGLKKRDVYERVAKG
;
A
#
# COMPACT_ATOMS: atom_id res chain seq x y z
N MET A 1 -17.29 -9.28 -21.60
CA MET A 1 -15.90 -9.77 -21.43
C MET A 1 -15.41 -9.32 -20.05
N PRO A 2 -14.40 -9.92 -19.41
CA PRO A 2 -13.96 -9.41 -18.12
C PRO A 2 -13.35 -8.00 -18.27
N LEU A 3 -13.62 -7.11 -17.31
CA LEU A 3 -12.83 -5.90 -17.11
C LEU A 3 -11.41 -6.33 -16.70
N ALA A 4 -10.39 -5.87 -17.40
CA ALA A 4 -9.00 -6.14 -17.05
C ALA A 4 -8.41 -4.95 -16.27
N VAL A 5 -7.98 -5.16 -15.04
CA VAL A 5 -7.20 -4.19 -14.27
C VAL A 5 -5.72 -4.43 -14.57
N VAL A 6 -5.08 -3.47 -15.23
CA VAL A 6 -3.75 -3.63 -15.82
C VAL A 6 -2.76 -2.66 -15.17
N PRO A 7 -1.78 -3.16 -14.39
CA PRO A 7 -0.74 -2.30 -13.82
C PRO A 7 0.19 -1.72 -14.87
N THR A 8 0.64 -0.48 -14.64
CA THR A 8 1.59 0.25 -15.49
C THR A 8 2.90 0.49 -14.76
N PRO A 9 4.01 0.74 -15.48
CA PRO A 9 5.29 1.13 -14.87
C PRO A 9 5.19 2.30 -13.88
N ILE A 10 6.00 2.27 -12.82
CA ILE A 10 6.14 3.38 -11.84
C ILE A 10 7.32 4.32 -12.13
N GLY A 11 8.08 4.08 -13.19
CA GLY A 11 9.22 4.90 -13.56
C GLY A 11 10.05 4.32 -14.70
N ASN A 12 10.33 3.01 -14.66
CA ASN A 12 11.03 2.31 -15.73
C ASN A 12 10.05 1.57 -16.65
N LEU A 13 10.06 1.91 -17.95
CA LEU A 13 9.17 1.29 -18.92
C LEU A 13 9.31 -0.24 -18.97
N GLU A 14 10.52 -0.77 -18.73
CA GLU A 14 10.80 -2.22 -18.74
C GLU A 14 10.05 -3.01 -17.65
N ASP A 15 9.50 -2.35 -16.63
CA ASP A 15 8.75 -3.01 -15.55
C ASP A 15 7.35 -3.47 -15.99
N ILE A 16 6.91 -3.11 -17.20
CA ILE A 16 5.63 -3.60 -17.73
C ILE A 16 5.70 -5.11 -17.99
N THR A 17 4.66 -5.84 -17.62
CA THR A 17 4.64 -7.29 -17.87
C THR A 17 4.24 -7.61 -19.31
N LEU A 18 4.75 -8.72 -19.84
CA LEU A 18 4.32 -9.24 -21.15
C LEU A 18 2.80 -9.46 -21.21
N ARG A 19 2.19 -9.85 -20.09
CA ARG A 19 0.74 -10.04 -19.98
C ARG A 19 0.00 -8.72 -20.02
N ALA A 20 0.48 -7.68 -19.35
CA ALA A 20 -0.10 -6.33 -19.44
C ALA A 20 -0.10 -5.83 -20.90
N LEU A 21 1.03 -5.96 -21.60
CA LEU A 21 1.13 -5.59 -23.02
C LEU A 21 0.13 -6.35 -23.90
N ARG A 22 -0.06 -7.65 -23.67
CA ARG A 22 -1.07 -8.44 -24.39
C ARG A 22 -2.49 -7.90 -24.16
N TYR A 23 -2.88 -7.68 -22.91
CA TYR A 23 -4.21 -7.16 -22.58
C TYR A 23 -4.45 -5.78 -23.19
N LEU A 24 -3.46 -4.88 -23.15
CA LEU A 24 -3.56 -3.57 -23.78
C LEU A 24 -3.68 -3.66 -25.31
N ARG A 25 -3.03 -4.63 -25.96
CA ARG A 25 -3.20 -4.88 -27.40
C ARG A 25 -4.54 -5.49 -27.77
N GLU A 26 -5.12 -6.30 -26.90
CA GLU A 26 -6.40 -7.00 -27.13
C GLU A 26 -7.62 -6.17 -26.74
N ALA A 27 -7.45 -5.17 -25.86
CA ALA A 27 -8.52 -4.29 -25.40
C ALA A 27 -9.21 -3.56 -26.55
N ASP A 28 -10.51 -3.36 -26.45
CA ASP A 28 -11.27 -2.50 -27.36
C ASP A 28 -11.22 -1.04 -26.87
N LEU A 29 -11.12 -0.84 -25.55
CA LEU A 29 -11.06 0.45 -24.88
C LEU A 29 -10.11 0.41 -23.68
N VAL A 30 -9.34 1.49 -23.48
CA VAL A 30 -8.54 1.69 -22.27
C VAL A 30 -9.10 2.86 -21.46
N ALA A 31 -9.62 2.57 -20.28
CA ALA A 31 -9.96 3.56 -19.25
C ALA A 31 -8.70 3.91 -18.46
N CYS A 32 -8.38 5.20 -18.37
CA CYS A 32 -7.14 5.69 -17.76
C CYS A 32 -7.33 7.05 -17.10
N GLU A 33 -6.50 7.38 -16.12
CA GLU A 33 -6.56 8.67 -15.41
C GLU A 33 -6.17 9.85 -16.32
N ASP A 34 -4.94 9.86 -16.85
CA ASP A 34 -4.49 10.82 -17.86
C ASP A 34 -4.24 10.16 -19.22
N THR A 35 -5.07 10.51 -20.20
CA THR A 35 -4.98 10.00 -21.58
C THR A 35 -3.67 10.40 -22.26
N ARG A 36 -3.04 11.51 -21.87
CA ARG A 36 -1.77 11.96 -22.43
C ARG A 36 -0.62 11.10 -21.93
N ARG A 37 -0.63 10.75 -20.64
CA ARG A 37 0.40 9.87 -20.04
C ARG A 37 0.27 8.45 -20.55
N THR A 38 -0.95 7.91 -20.50
CA THR A 38 -1.26 6.58 -21.04
C THR A 38 -0.97 6.51 -22.55
N GLY A 39 -1.31 7.56 -23.31
CA GLY A 39 -1.00 7.64 -24.73
C GLY A 39 0.50 7.54 -25.05
N ARG A 40 1.36 8.17 -24.23
CA ARG A 40 2.84 8.04 -24.38
C ARG A 40 3.33 6.63 -24.07
N LEU A 41 2.79 5.99 -23.02
CA LEU A 41 3.10 4.60 -22.68
C LEU A 41 2.73 3.66 -23.83
N LEU A 42 1.50 3.77 -24.34
CA LEU A 42 1.04 2.94 -25.45
C LEU A 42 1.85 3.19 -26.73
N ALA A 43 2.20 4.44 -27.02
CA ALA A 43 3.03 4.79 -28.18
C ALA A 43 4.43 4.16 -28.11
N HIS A 44 5.06 4.13 -26.93
CA HIS A 44 6.36 3.46 -26.75
C HIS A 44 6.30 1.96 -27.10
N TYR A 45 5.17 1.31 -26.84
CA TYR A 45 4.94 -0.11 -27.13
C TYR A 45 4.23 -0.38 -28.47
N GLU A 46 4.09 0.65 -29.31
CA GLU A 46 3.43 0.59 -30.61
C GLU A 46 1.96 0.12 -30.53
N ILE A 47 1.29 0.42 -29.41
CA ILE A 47 -0.10 0.07 -29.16
C ILE A 47 -0.99 1.25 -29.53
N LYS A 48 -1.97 1.04 -30.41
CA LYS A 48 -2.99 2.03 -30.76
C LYS A 48 -4.34 1.59 -30.23
N LYS A 49 -4.92 2.39 -29.33
CA LYS A 49 -6.21 2.11 -28.67
C LYS A 49 -7.00 3.37 -28.41
N ASP A 50 -8.32 3.21 -28.36
CA ASP A 50 -9.22 4.26 -27.89
C ASP A 50 -9.03 4.43 -26.38
N LEU A 51 -8.84 5.68 -25.96
CA LEU A 51 -8.65 6.07 -24.57
C LEU A 51 -9.89 6.80 -24.06
N ILE A 52 -10.32 6.47 -22.86
CA ILE A 52 -11.30 7.25 -22.11
C ILE A 52 -10.71 7.68 -20.78
N ALA A 53 -10.89 8.96 -20.45
CA ALA A 53 -10.45 9.52 -19.18
C ALA A 53 -11.40 9.10 -18.05
N LEU A 54 -10.89 8.40 -17.04
CA LEU A 54 -11.59 8.02 -15.83
C LEU A 54 -10.76 8.48 -14.63
N HIS A 55 -11.20 9.55 -13.98
CA HIS A 55 -10.52 10.17 -12.86
C HIS A 55 -11.51 10.50 -11.73
N GLU A 56 -11.01 10.83 -10.53
CA GLU A 56 -11.83 11.01 -9.32
C GLU A 56 -13.09 11.89 -9.52
N HIS A 57 -12.99 12.98 -10.30
CA HIS A 57 -14.11 13.89 -10.53
C HIS A 57 -15.21 13.36 -11.48
N ASN A 58 -14.93 12.34 -12.29
CA ASN A 58 -15.89 11.83 -13.28
C ASN A 58 -16.28 10.36 -13.06
N GLU A 59 -15.60 9.69 -12.13
CA GLU A 59 -15.71 8.26 -11.90
C GLU A 59 -17.14 7.85 -11.54
N ASP A 60 -17.83 8.64 -10.71
CA ASP A 60 -19.24 8.45 -10.33
C ASP A 60 -20.15 8.32 -11.54
N ARG A 61 -19.94 9.19 -12.53
CA ARG A 61 -20.81 9.30 -13.70
C ARG A 61 -20.50 8.22 -14.73
N LEU A 62 -19.22 7.89 -14.92
CA LEU A 62 -18.76 7.01 -16.01
C LEU A 62 -18.74 5.53 -15.65
N SER A 63 -18.60 5.18 -14.36
CA SER A 63 -18.42 3.78 -13.94
C SER A 63 -19.53 2.86 -14.41
N GLY A 64 -20.80 3.28 -14.29
CA GLY A 64 -21.93 2.47 -14.75
C GLY A 64 -22.00 2.29 -16.26
N GLU A 65 -21.58 3.30 -17.04
CA GLU A 65 -21.50 3.19 -18.50
C GLU A 65 -20.40 2.23 -18.93
N LEU A 66 -19.20 2.38 -18.34
CA LEU A 66 -18.05 1.52 -18.62
C LEU A 66 -18.29 0.07 -18.20
N ALA A 67 -18.97 -0.16 -17.07
CA ALA A 67 -19.38 -1.49 -16.65
C ALA A 67 -20.35 -2.14 -17.65
N ARG A 68 -21.31 -1.38 -18.20
CA ARG A 68 -22.19 -1.88 -19.29
C ARG A 68 -21.39 -2.21 -20.55
N ARG A 69 -20.46 -1.34 -20.97
CA ARG A 69 -19.59 -1.63 -22.12
C ARG A 69 -18.77 -2.89 -21.92
N ALA A 70 -18.22 -3.10 -20.72
CA ALA A 70 -17.44 -4.28 -20.39
C ALA A 70 -18.25 -5.60 -20.53
N GLN A 71 -19.59 -5.57 -20.55
CA GLN A 71 -20.38 -6.78 -20.85
C GLN A 71 -20.07 -7.34 -22.24
N THR A 72 -19.86 -6.47 -23.23
CA THR A 72 -19.68 -6.85 -24.65
C THR A 72 -18.28 -6.55 -25.19
N GLU A 73 -17.55 -5.64 -24.55
CA GLU A 73 -16.24 -5.15 -24.99
C GLU A 73 -15.14 -5.53 -23.98
N ARG A 74 -13.90 -5.66 -24.45
CA ARG A 74 -12.71 -5.80 -23.60
C ARG A 74 -12.26 -4.42 -23.13
N VAL A 75 -12.64 -4.06 -21.91
CA VAL A 75 -12.20 -2.81 -21.27
C VAL A 75 -10.97 -3.09 -20.41
N ALA A 76 -9.89 -2.33 -20.62
CA ALA A 76 -8.73 -2.32 -19.73
C ALA A 76 -8.75 -1.05 -18.87
N LEU A 77 -8.59 -1.20 -17.56
CA LEU A 77 -8.39 -0.10 -16.62
C LEU A 77 -6.91 -0.01 -16.27
N VAL A 78 -6.32 1.17 -16.46
CA VAL A 78 -4.93 1.49 -16.08
C VAL A 78 -4.91 2.74 -15.19
N SER A 79 -3.88 2.90 -14.37
CA SER A 79 -3.55 4.17 -13.73
C SER A 79 -2.31 4.79 -14.35
N ASP A 80 -2.05 6.04 -14.00
CA ASP A 80 -0.89 6.79 -14.47
C ASP A 80 0.44 6.12 -14.14
N ALA A 81 0.51 5.41 -13.01
CA ALA A 81 1.65 4.60 -12.59
C ALA A 81 1.23 3.55 -11.56
N GLY A 82 1.68 2.31 -11.77
CA GLY A 82 1.54 1.25 -10.78
C GLY A 82 0.21 0.51 -10.85
N MET A 83 -0.33 0.19 -9.68
CA MET A 83 -1.50 -0.67 -9.52
C MET A 83 -2.76 0.19 -9.46
N PRO A 84 -3.70 0.08 -10.43
CA PRO A 84 -4.95 0.82 -10.37
C PRO A 84 -5.70 0.54 -9.05
N LEU A 85 -6.48 1.52 -8.59
CA LEU A 85 -7.20 1.56 -7.31
C LEU A 85 -6.31 1.81 -6.08
N VAL A 86 -4.98 1.69 -6.16
CA VAL A 86 -4.08 1.91 -5.01
C VAL A 86 -3.69 3.38 -4.95
N SER A 87 -4.53 4.17 -4.26
CA SER A 87 -4.49 5.64 -4.28
C SER A 87 -4.71 6.27 -5.66
N ASP A 88 -5.42 5.54 -6.53
CA ASP A 88 -5.79 5.91 -7.90
C ASP A 88 -7.31 5.72 -8.11
N PRO A 89 -7.93 6.36 -9.11
CA PRO A 89 -9.32 6.11 -9.51
C PRO A 89 -9.53 4.67 -10.03
N GLY A 90 -10.79 4.22 -10.07
CA GLY A 90 -11.20 2.93 -10.66
C GLY A 90 -12.01 2.04 -9.72
N TYR A 91 -12.07 2.36 -8.43
CA TYR A 91 -12.84 1.61 -7.43
C TYR A 91 -14.31 1.49 -7.84
N ARG A 92 -14.93 2.58 -8.26
CA ARG A 92 -16.37 2.60 -8.60
C ARG A 92 -16.65 1.82 -9.87
N LEU A 93 -15.72 1.81 -10.83
CA LEU A 93 -15.83 0.99 -12.03
C LEU A 93 -15.76 -0.50 -11.69
N VAL A 94 -14.77 -0.91 -10.88
CA VAL A 94 -14.65 -2.30 -10.42
C VAL A 94 -15.90 -2.73 -9.65
N ALA A 95 -16.40 -1.88 -8.74
CA ALA A 95 -17.62 -2.14 -7.99
C ALA A 95 -18.84 -2.30 -8.92
N ALA A 96 -19.04 -1.38 -9.87
CA ALA A 96 -20.13 -1.45 -10.83
C ALA A 96 -20.05 -2.69 -11.74
N CYS A 97 -18.85 -3.14 -12.12
CA CYS A 97 -18.66 -4.41 -12.84
C CYS A 97 -19.10 -5.60 -11.99
N ILE A 98 -18.67 -5.67 -10.73
CA ILE A 98 -19.04 -6.76 -9.81
C ILE A 98 -20.56 -6.80 -9.60
N GLU A 99 -21.18 -5.65 -9.32
CA GLU A 99 -22.64 -5.54 -9.16
C GLU A 99 -23.39 -5.94 -10.43
N GLY A 100 -22.84 -5.62 -11.61
CA GLY A 100 -23.41 -5.96 -12.91
C GLY A 100 -23.11 -7.39 -13.39
N GLY A 101 -22.46 -8.22 -12.59
CA GLY A 101 -22.08 -9.59 -12.98
C GLY A 101 -21.00 -9.67 -14.06
N VAL A 102 -20.25 -8.58 -14.28
CA VAL A 102 -19.11 -8.54 -15.19
C VAL A 102 -17.88 -9.06 -14.46
N GLY A 103 -17.21 -10.06 -15.03
CA GLY A 103 -15.97 -10.58 -14.47
C GLY A 103 -14.91 -9.48 -14.35
N VAL A 104 -14.14 -9.49 -13.26
CA VAL A 104 -12.99 -8.59 -13.06
C VAL A 104 -11.74 -9.45 -12.99
N GLU A 105 -10.81 -9.21 -13.91
CA GLU A 105 -9.50 -9.86 -13.92
C GLU A 105 -8.42 -8.84 -13.54
N VAL A 106 -7.66 -9.15 -12.49
CA VAL A 106 -6.60 -8.27 -11.99
C VAL A 106 -5.24 -8.86 -12.36
N LEU A 107 -4.47 -8.13 -13.16
CA LEU A 107 -3.11 -8.54 -13.51
C LEU A 107 -2.15 -8.16 -12.36
N PRO A 108 -1.20 -9.04 -11.99
CA PRO A 108 -0.08 -8.64 -11.17
C PRO A 108 0.87 -7.74 -11.97
N GLY A 109 1.59 -6.86 -11.27
CA GLY A 109 2.53 -5.93 -11.90
C GLY A 109 3.11 -4.92 -10.92
N PRO A 110 3.72 -3.83 -11.43
CA PRO A 110 4.40 -2.84 -10.61
C PRO A 110 3.50 -2.20 -9.54
N SER A 111 4.04 -2.03 -8.34
CA SER A 111 3.35 -1.41 -7.21
C SER A 111 4.37 -0.72 -6.30
N ALA A 112 4.39 0.63 -6.32
CA ALA A 112 5.29 1.42 -5.49
C ALA A 112 5.25 1.05 -3.98
N PRO A 113 4.08 0.85 -3.31
CA PRO A 113 4.07 0.53 -1.89
C PRO A 113 4.64 -0.85 -1.58
N VAL A 114 4.41 -1.85 -2.44
CA VAL A 114 4.97 -3.19 -2.27
C VAL A 114 6.47 -3.19 -2.54
N THR A 115 6.92 -2.51 -3.60
CA THR A 115 8.35 -2.35 -3.90
C THR A 115 9.08 -1.64 -2.76
N ALA A 116 8.53 -0.54 -2.25
CA ALA A 116 9.09 0.19 -1.12
C ALA A 116 9.13 -0.65 0.16
N LEU A 117 8.07 -1.41 0.46
CA LEU A 117 8.02 -2.30 1.62
C LEU A 117 9.17 -3.31 1.57
N VAL A 118 9.38 -3.98 0.44
CA VAL A 118 10.49 -4.94 0.28
C VAL A 118 11.84 -4.24 0.38
N ALA A 119 11.99 -3.09 -0.30
CA ALA A 119 13.22 -2.30 -0.24
C ALA A 119 13.53 -1.79 1.17
N SER A 120 12.52 -1.55 2.02
CA SER A 120 12.73 -0.99 3.36
C SER A 120 13.58 -1.86 4.29
N GLY A 121 13.51 -3.19 4.12
CA GLY A 121 14.11 -4.14 5.07
C GLY A 121 13.37 -4.22 6.42
N LEU A 122 12.19 -3.60 6.55
CA LEU A 122 11.36 -3.68 7.75
C LEU A 122 10.48 -4.95 7.74
N PRO A 123 9.99 -5.40 8.91
CA PRO A 123 9.15 -6.60 8.99
C PRO A 123 7.88 -6.48 8.12
N THR A 124 7.52 -7.55 7.43
CA THR A 124 6.40 -7.57 6.47
C THR A 124 5.24 -8.49 6.91
N ASP A 125 5.22 -8.88 8.19
CA ASP A 125 4.24 -9.79 8.79
C ASP A 125 2.88 -9.12 9.04
N ALA A 126 2.88 -7.82 9.34
CA ALA A 126 1.69 -6.99 9.47
C ALA A 126 1.96 -5.63 8.83
N VAL A 127 1.24 -5.32 7.74
CA VAL A 127 1.46 -4.11 6.94
C VAL A 127 0.17 -3.33 6.79
N VAL A 128 0.26 -2.02 6.99
CA VAL A 128 -0.86 -1.09 6.84
C VAL A 128 -0.50 -0.05 5.79
N PHE A 129 -1.23 -0.02 4.68
CA PHE A 129 -1.10 1.03 3.68
C PHE A 129 -2.04 2.19 4.03
N LEU A 130 -1.50 3.40 4.16
CA LEU A 130 -2.24 4.61 4.53
C LEU A 130 -2.53 5.55 3.35
N GLY A 131 -1.99 5.27 2.16
CA GLY A 131 -2.02 6.24 1.07
C GLY A 131 -1.33 7.54 1.46
N PHE A 132 -1.93 8.69 1.15
CA PHE A 132 -1.42 10.00 1.55
C PHE A 132 -2.00 10.44 2.90
N LEU A 133 -1.15 10.87 3.83
CA LEU A 133 -1.64 11.47 5.07
C LEU A 133 -2.44 12.76 4.79
N PRO A 134 -3.51 13.05 5.55
CA PRO A 134 -4.18 14.35 5.51
C PRO A 134 -3.20 15.49 5.82
N ARG A 135 -3.43 16.66 5.23
CA ARG A 135 -2.53 17.82 5.37
C ARG A 135 -2.49 18.37 6.81
N LYS A 136 -3.62 18.29 7.52
CA LYS A 136 -3.83 18.80 8.88
C LYS A 136 -5.12 18.22 9.47
N GLY A 137 -5.38 18.50 10.74
CA GLY A 137 -6.64 18.18 11.40
C GLY A 137 -6.63 16.84 12.13
N LYS A 138 -7.77 16.53 12.75
CA LYS A 138 -7.96 15.39 13.65
C LYS A 138 -7.54 14.06 13.01
N GLU A 139 -7.94 13.83 11.76
CA GLU A 139 -7.64 12.60 11.02
C GLU A 139 -6.13 12.39 10.85
N ARG A 140 -5.35 13.45 10.60
CA ARG A 140 -3.89 13.35 10.54
C ARG A 140 -3.32 12.89 11.88
N THR A 141 -3.76 13.52 12.96
CA THR A 141 -3.30 13.20 14.32
C THR A 141 -3.64 11.75 14.67
N GLU A 142 -4.87 11.31 14.42
CA GLU A 142 -5.30 9.93 14.68
C GLU A 142 -4.47 8.89 13.90
N LEU A 143 -4.10 9.18 12.65
CA LEU A 143 -3.23 8.30 11.86
C LEU A 143 -1.79 8.27 12.40
N LEU A 144 -1.24 9.41 12.82
CA LEU A 144 0.10 9.46 13.41
C LEU A 144 0.14 8.76 14.77
N ASP A 145 -0.85 8.97 15.62
CA ASP A 145 -1.00 8.27 16.91
C ASP A 145 -1.07 6.75 16.70
N ARG A 146 -1.78 6.32 15.64
CA ARG A 146 -1.83 4.90 15.25
C ARG A 146 -0.46 4.38 14.82
N VAL A 147 0.30 5.13 14.03
CA VAL A 147 1.68 4.76 13.68
C VAL A 147 2.53 4.61 14.94
N SER A 148 2.41 5.52 15.90
CA SER A 148 3.18 5.47 17.15
C SER A 148 2.79 4.29 18.05
N GLY A 149 1.50 3.93 18.12
CA GLY A 149 0.98 2.94 19.06
C GLY A 149 0.82 1.51 18.53
N GLU A 150 0.70 1.30 17.23
CA GLU A 150 0.44 -0.03 16.65
C GLU A 150 1.73 -0.66 16.09
N ARG A 151 2.03 -1.90 16.51
CA ARG A 151 3.21 -2.67 16.06
C ARG A 151 3.03 -3.28 14.67
N SER A 152 2.80 -2.42 13.69
CA SER A 152 2.71 -2.76 12.26
C SER A 152 3.76 -2.00 11.48
N THR A 153 4.06 -2.46 10.27
CA THR A 153 4.81 -1.67 9.30
C THR A 153 3.83 -0.84 8.48
N PHE A 154 3.98 0.47 8.50
CA PHE A 154 3.11 1.39 7.77
C PHE A 154 3.79 1.83 6.48
N VAL A 155 3.03 1.85 5.39
CA VAL A 155 3.47 2.34 4.08
C VAL A 155 2.58 3.53 3.71
N LEU A 156 3.19 4.66 3.38
CA LEU A 156 2.49 5.87 2.99
C LEU A 156 3.16 6.53 1.78
N PHE A 157 2.35 7.16 0.95
CA PHE A 157 2.83 8.08 -0.06
C PHE A 157 2.96 9.47 0.55
N GLU A 158 3.97 10.21 0.14
CA GLU A 158 4.14 11.60 0.59
C GLU A 158 4.60 12.51 -0.53
N SER A 159 4.12 13.76 -0.49
CA SER A 159 4.62 14.80 -1.37
C SER A 159 6.04 15.20 -0.94
N PRO A 160 6.98 15.42 -1.87
CA PRO A 160 8.32 15.88 -1.53
C PRO A 160 8.32 17.17 -0.71
N HIS A 161 7.34 18.07 -0.93
CA HIS A 161 7.19 19.32 -0.19
C HIS A 161 6.71 19.15 1.25
N ARG A 162 6.14 17.99 1.58
CA ARG A 162 5.58 17.67 2.90
C ARG A 162 6.46 16.70 3.68
N LEU A 163 7.41 16.05 3.01
CA LEU A 163 8.21 14.97 3.58
C LEU A 163 8.88 15.37 4.90
N ALA A 164 9.63 16.47 4.93
CA ALA A 164 10.33 16.93 6.13
C ALA A 164 9.38 17.12 7.34
N LYS A 165 8.19 17.68 7.09
CA LYS A 165 7.16 17.83 8.13
C LYS A 165 6.66 16.48 8.61
N THR A 166 6.33 15.57 7.69
CA THR A 166 5.83 14.23 8.05
C THR A 166 6.87 13.43 8.81
N LEU A 167 8.15 13.51 8.44
CA LEU A 167 9.24 12.86 9.19
C LEU A 167 9.38 13.43 10.60
N GLY A 168 9.26 14.75 10.76
CA GLY A 168 9.30 15.41 12.08
C GLY A 168 8.06 15.15 12.96
N ASP A 169 6.94 14.71 12.36
CA ASP A 169 5.72 14.33 13.09
C ASP A 169 5.76 12.86 13.58
N LEU A 170 6.76 12.07 13.18
CA LEU A 170 6.93 10.66 13.59
C LEU A 170 7.77 10.55 14.88
N PRO A 171 7.64 9.43 15.64
CA PRO A 171 8.51 9.17 16.78
C PRO A 171 9.99 9.15 16.34
N PRO A 172 10.89 9.92 16.97
CA PRO A 172 12.27 10.12 16.48
C PRO A 172 13.06 8.83 16.26
N GLU A 173 12.86 7.84 17.14
CA GLU A 173 13.54 6.54 17.14
C GLU A 173 12.88 5.50 16.24
N ALA A 174 11.76 5.83 15.57
CA ALA A 174 11.06 4.88 14.72
C ALA A 174 11.96 4.42 13.56
N PRO A 175 12.17 3.11 13.36
CA PRO A 175 12.88 2.60 12.20
C PRO A 175 12.07 2.90 10.93
N ILE A 176 12.73 3.50 9.93
CA ILE A 176 12.08 3.88 8.67
C ILE A 176 12.94 3.58 7.45
N ALA A 177 12.28 3.58 6.30
CA ALA A 177 12.89 3.77 5.01
C ALA A 177 12.13 4.84 4.21
N VAL A 178 12.88 5.69 3.52
CA VAL A 178 12.33 6.66 2.56
C VAL A 178 12.81 6.26 1.17
N CYS A 179 11.87 5.84 0.33
CA CYS A 179 12.12 5.41 -1.03
C CYS A 179 11.72 6.53 -1.99
N ARG A 180 12.69 7.04 -2.74
CA ARG A 180 12.51 8.13 -3.70
C ARG A 180 12.73 7.65 -5.11
N GLU A 181 11.87 8.11 -6.02
CA GLU A 181 12.04 7.89 -7.45
C GLU A 181 12.29 6.41 -7.80
N LEU A 182 11.57 5.50 -7.13
CA LEU A 182 11.70 4.06 -7.33
C LEU A 182 11.62 3.71 -8.83
N THR A 183 12.53 2.86 -9.27
CA THR A 183 12.77 2.38 -10.64
C THR A 183 13.33 3.44 -11.61
N LYS A 184 13.51 4.70 -11.19
CA LYS A 184 13.99 5.77 -12.08
C LYS A 184 15.50 5.98 -11.93
N LEU A 185 16.07 6.85 -12.79
CA LEU A 185 17.50 7.16 -12.81
C LEU A 185 18.07 7.67 -11.47
N HIS A 186 17.24 8.37 -10.69
CA HIS A 186 17.62 8.97 -9.42
C HIS A 186 17.01 8.23 -8.22
N GLU A 187 16.81 6.91 -8.35
CA GLU A 187 16.34 6.07 -7.24
C GLU A 187 17.22 6.25 -6.00
N GLU A 188 16.58 6.45 -4.85
CA GLU A 188 17.22 6.58 -3.56
C GLU A 188 16.43 5.81 -2.51
N VAL A 189 17.09 4.95 -1.73
CA VAL A 189 16.46 4.27 -0.59
C VAL A 189 17.27 4.57 0.67
N PHE A 190 16.80 5.56 1.44
CA PHE A 190 17.33 5.87 2.77
C PHE A 190 16.77 4.87 3.78
N ARG A 191 17.60 4.44 4.75
CA ARG A 191 17.18 3.62 5.90
C ARG A 191 17.86 4.14 7.16
N GLY A 192 17.11 4.22 8.26
CA GLY A 192 17.59 4.78 9.52
C GLY A 192 16.43 5.03 10.47
N THR A 193 16.61 5.97 11.39
CA THR A 193 15.53 6.46 12.25
C THR A 193 14.76 7.61 11.60
N ALA A 194 13.57 7.92 12.14
CA ALA A 194 12.79 9.08 11.71
C ALA A 194 13.57 10.40 11.85
N SER A 195 14.34 10.53 12.94
CA SER A 195 15.20 11.70 13.17
C SER A 195 16.30 11.82 12.12
N GLU A 196 17.00 10.72 11.81
CA GLU A 196 18.07 10.71 10.80
C GLU A 196 17.52 11.05 9.40
N ALA A 197 16.34 10.54 9.05
CA ALA A 197 15.73 10.91 7.77
C ALA A 197 15.28 12.37 7.75
N ALA A 198 14.75 12.90 8.85
CA ALA A 198 14.34 14.30 8.91
C ALA A 198 15.55 15.23 8.67
N GLU A 199 16.72 14.85 9.18
CA GLU A 199 17.99 15.54 8.89
C GLU A 199 18.40 15.38 7.42
N HIS A 200 18.43 14.13 6.90
CA HIS A 200 18.83 13.83 5.52
C HIS A 200 17.94 14.52 4.47
N PHE A 201 16.64 14.59 4.71
CA PHE A 201 15.64 15.21 3.84
C PHE A 201 15.24 16.63 4.27
N SER A 202 16.09 17.33 5.03
CA SER A 202 15.86 18.72 5.43
C SER A 202 15.94 19.72 4.26
N GLY A 203 16.64 19.35 3.18
CA GLY A 203 16.77 20.13 1.96
C GLY A 203 15.61 19.95 0.95
N PRO A 204 15.68 20.61 -0.22
CA PRO A 204 14.68 20.44 -1.27
C PRO A 204 14.64 19.01 -1.80
N VAL A 205 13.48 18.38 -1.64
CA VAL A 205 13.20 17.05 -2.17
C VAL A 205 12.42 17.18 -3.49
N LYS A 206 12.67 16.28 -4.44
CA LYS A 206 11.95 16.20 -5.72
C LYS A 206 11.53 14.77 -6.00
N GLY A 207 10.57 14.64 -6.90
CA GLY A 207 10.07 13.35 -7.36
C GLY A 207 9.01 12.75 -6.45
N GLU A 208 8.77 11.46 -6.65
CA GLU A 208 7.78 10.67 -5.92
C GLU A 208 8.45 9.99 -4.72
N VAL A 209 7.73 9.96 -3.58
CA VAL A 209 8.24 9.45 -2.31
C VAL A 209 7.27 8.44 -1.72
N VAL A 210 7.81 7.28 -1.32
CA VAL A 210 7.13 6.32 -0.45
C VAL A 210 7.90 6.26 0.87
N VAL A 211 7.20 6.43 2.00
CA VAL A 211 7.77 6.26 3.33
C VAL A 211 7.25 4.94 3.91
N VAL A 212 8.18 4.14 4.43
CA VAL A 212 7.88 2.91 5.17
C VAL A 212 8.38 3.11 6.60
N VAL A 213 7.50 2.98 7.59
CA VAL A 213 7.83 3.19 9.00
C VAL A 213 7.39 2.01 9.84
N ARG A 214 8.27 1.53 10.71
CA ARG A 214 7.90 0.56 11.73
C ARG A 214 7.26 1.31 12.89
N GLY A 215 5.96 1.09 13.06
CA GLY A 215 5.19 1.68 14.15
C GLY A 215 5.36 0.95 15.48
N GLY A 216 4.71 1.48 16.50
CA GLY A 216 4.68 0.87 17.84
C GLY A 216 5.91 1.17 18.68
N THR A 217 6.58 2.32 18.46
CA THR A 217 7.65 2.81 19.33
C THR A 217 7.13 3.22 20.70
N ASP A 218 5.90 3.73 20.76
CA ASP A 218 5.24 4.14 22.01
C ASP A 218 4.54 2.96 22.68
N ALA A 219 4.34 1.87 21.93
CA ALA A 219 3.91 0.61 22.51
C ALA A 219 5.02 0.10 23.43
N THR A 220 4.84 0.34 24.74
CA THR A 220 5.56 -0.37 25.80
C THR A 220 5.72 -1.83 25.37
N GLN A 221 6.93 -2.37 25.51
CA GLN A 221 7.11 -3.80 25.28
C GLN A 221 6.02 -4.52 26.05
N PRO A 222 5.18 -5.34 25.38
CA PRO A 222 4.13 -6.05 26.05
C PRO A 222 4.80 -6.76 27.22
N SER A 223 4.34 -6.43 28.41
CA SER A 223 4.89 -7.01 29.62
C SER A 223 4.60 -8.50 29.60
N LEU A 224 5.35 -9.26 30.41
CA LEU A 224 5.01 -10.65 30.63
C LEU A 224 3.56 -10.79 31.12
N GLU A 225 3.05 -9.81 31.86
CA GLU A 225 1.66 -9.78 32.34
C GLU A 225 0.66 -9.64 31.19
N ASP A 226 0.91 -8.74 30.22
CA ASP A 226 0.05 -8.58 29.04
C ASP A 226 -0.05 -9.88 28.21
N ALA A 227 1.08 -10.57 28.04
CA ALA A 227 1.11 -11.84 27.33
C ALA A 227 0.37 -12.95 28.10
N VAL A 228 0.49 -12.98 29.42
CA VAL A 228 -0.20 -13.94 30.29
C VAL A 228 -1.70 -13.69 30.29
N GLU A 229 -2.13 -12.44 30.34
CA GLU A 229 -3.55 -12.07 30.28
C GLU A 229 -4.19 -12.51 28.96
N ARG A 230 -3.53 -12.22 27.82
CA ARG A 230 -3.98 -12.70 26.50
C ARG A 230 -4.06 -14.22 26.45
N ALA A 231 -3.03 -14.92 26.94
CA ALA A 231 -3.02 -16.37 26.98
C ALA A 231 -4.18 -16.93 27.84
N ARG A 232 -4.47 -16.33 28.99
CA ARG A 232 -5.64 -16.69 29.82
C ARG A 232 -6.95 -16.45 29.07
N GLY A 233 -7.06 -15.34 28.34
CA GLY A 233 -8.21 -15.07 27.47
C GLY A 233 -8.46 -16.17 26.44
N TYR A 234 -7.41 -16.65 25.76
CA TYR A 234 -7.53 -17.76 24.82
C TYR A 234 -7.89 -19.09 25.49
N VAL A 235 -7.36 -19.35 26.70
CA VAL A 235 -7.72 -20.54 27.50
C VAL A 235 -9.20 -20.50 27.88
N SER A 236 -9.70 -19.36 28.33
CA SER A 236 -11.13 -19.15 28.60
C SER A 236 -12.00 -19.35 27.34
N GLY A 237 -11.44 -19.08 26.17
CA GLY A 237 -12.04 -19.37 24.86
C GLY A 237 -11.93 -20.84 24.39
N GLY A 238 -11.37 -21.74 25.21
CA GLY A 238 -11.26 -23.17 24.93
C GLY A 238 -9.94 -23.62 24.29
N GLU A 239 -8.95 -22.73 24.11
CA GLU A 239 -7.63 -23.13 23.65
C GLU A 239 -6.83 -23.86 24.75
N ALA A 240 -6.07 -24.89 24.38
CA ALA A 240 -5.19 -25.56 25.33
C ALA A 240 -4.09 -24.60 25.85
N PRO A 241 -3.71 -24.61 27.14
CA PRO A 241 -2.78 -23.64 27.73
C PRO A 241 -1.45 -23.48 27.00
N SER A 242 -0.88 -24.56 26.46
CA SER A 242 0.36 -24.50 25.66
C SER A 242 0.17 -23.80 24.31
N ARG A 243 -1.00 -23.98 23.66
CA ARG A 243 -1.33 -23.30 22.39
C ARG A 243 -1.62 -21.82 22.63
N ALA A 244 -2.40 -21.51 23.67
CA ALA A 244 -2.67 -20.15 24.10
C ALA A 244 -1.39 -19.38 24.44
N ALA A 245 -0.47 -19.99 25.20
CA ALA A 245 0.82 -19.38 25.53
C ALA A 245 1.71 -19.19 24.29
N ALA A 246 1.70 -20.12 23.33
CA ALA A 246 2.45 -19.99 22.08
C ALA A 246 1.90 -18.85 21.20
N ARG A 247 0.57 -18.73 21.11
CA ARG A 247 -0.10 -17.66 20.40
C ARG A 247 0.20 -16.30 21.01
N ALA A 248 0.00 -16.16 22.32
CA ALA A 248 0.28 -14.91 23.04
C ALA A 248 1.76 -14.51 22.93
N ALA A 249 2.68 -15.45 23.10
CA ALA A 249 4.11 -15.22 22.93
C ALA A 249 4.48 -14.72 21.53
N ARG A 250 3.85 -15.27 20.48
CA ARG A 250 4.04 -14.80 19.11
C ARG A 250 3.50 -13.39 18.90
N GLU A 251 2.34 -13.08 19.47
CA GLU A 251 1.70 -11.77 19.35
C GLU A 251 2.42 -10.68 20.17
N THR A 252 3.12 -11.04 21.24
CA THR A 252 3.85 -10.10 22.11
C THR A 252 5.35 -10.06 21.87
N GLY A 253 5.92 -11.04 21.16
CA GLY A 253 7.36 -11.19 20.96
C GLY A 253 8.11 -11.77 22.16
N LEU A 254 7.40 -12.29 23.17
CA LEU A 254 7.98 -12.88 24.37
C LEU A 254 8.24 -14.39 24.20
N LYS A 255 9.04 -14.98 25.10
CA LYS A 255 9.31 -16.42 25.06
C LYS A 255 8.08 -17.20 25.53
N LYS A 256 7.65 -18.18 24.73
CA LYS A 256 6.55 -19.12 25.08
C LYS A 256 6.71 -19.69 26.49
N ARG A 257 7.93 -20.07 26.86
CA ARG A 257 8.21 -20.68 28.18
C ARG A 257 7.78 -19.76 29.32
N ASP A 258 8.17 -18.49 29.26
CA ASP A 258 7.91 -17.51 30.31
C ASP A 258 6.41 -17.25 30.48
N VAL A 259 5.67 -17.18 29.36
CA VAL A 259 4.20 -17.04 29.35
C VAL A 259 3.53 -18.31 29.88
N TYR A 260 3.95 -19.49 29.44
CA TYR A 260 3.36 -20.77 29.82
C TYR A 260 3.53 -21.07 31.32
N GLU A 261 4.71 -20.81 31.88
CA GLU A 261 4.97 -21.03 33.32
C GLU A 261 4.05 -20.19 34.21
N ARG A 262 3.63 -19.00 33.76
CA ARG A 262 2.71 -18.11 34.48
C ARG A 262 1.25 -18.49 34.29
N VAL A 263 0.86 -18.95 33.10
CA VAL A 263 -0.50 -19.44 32.81
C VAL A 263 -0.77 -20.77 33.52
N ALA A 264 0.23 -21.64 33.68
CA ALA A 264 0.07 -22.94 34.34
C ALA A 264 0.03 -22.85 35.89
N LYS A 265 0.40 -21.71 36.46
CA LYS A 265 0.47 -21.48 37.92
C LYS A 265 -0.77 -20.80 38.52
N GLY A 266 -1.75 -20.40 37.72
CA GLY A 266 -3.01 -19.78 38.18
C GLY A 266 -4.19 -20.34 37.42
#